data_AF-A0A965FYC9-F1
#
_entry.id   AF-A0A965FYC9-F1
#
_cell.length_a   1.000
_cell.length_b   1.000
_cell.length_c   1.000
_cell.angle_alpha   90.00
_cell.angle_beta   90.00
_cell.angle_gamma   90.00
#
_symmetry.space_group_name_H-M   'P 1'
#
loop_
_entity.id
_entity.type
_entity.pdbx_description
1 polymer ?
#
loop_
_entity_poly.entity_id
_entity_poly.type
_entity_poly.pdbx_seq_one_letter_code
_entity_poly.pdbx_strand_id
1 'polypeptide(L)'
;MSEEAPKTPKVRKPKAPAADAAAPAADAAAPVVAPVEAAAPERKEITAKELLGEDIGEIKVRRAKGSKNITVGICHILATFNNTKVTITDASGNVISWGSAGRHQFRGSRKSTAYAAQVVCQEAAKLAMAHGLKDVSVRVKGPGMGRDSAIRALQVLGLNVTSILDTTPIPHNGCRPPKRRRV
;
A
#
# COMPACT_ATOMS: atom_id res chain seq x y z
N MET A 1 13.19 39.84 -53.71
CA MET A 1 13.74 38.82 -52.79
C MET A 1 12.94 38.92 -51.50
N SER A 2 12.57 37.76 -50.94
CA SER A 2 11.77 37.54 -49.73
C SER A 2 10.28 37.28 -49.98
N GLU A 3 10.01 35.98 -49.94
CA GLU A 3 8.79 35.22 -50.18
C GLU A 3 8.02 35.04 -48.86
N GLU A 4 6.70 35.27 -48.85
CA GLU A 4 5.84 35.10 -47.68
C GLU A 4 4.95 33.86 -47.88
N ALA A 5 5.15 32.84 -47.06
CA ALA A 5 4.44 31.55 -47.16
C ALA A 5 3.13 31.53 -46.32
N PRO A 6 2.03 30.93 -46.83
CA PRO A 6 0.73 30.91 -46.13
C PRO A 6 0.57 29.76 -45.11
N LYS A 7 -0.11 30.05 -43.99
CA LYS A 7 -0.47 29.13 -42.89
C LYS A 7 -1.71 28.28 -43.23
N THR A 8 -1.64 26.98 -42.91
CA THR A 8 -2.75 26.01 -42.98
C THR A 8 -3.60 25.97 -41.69
N PRO A 9 -4.94 25.76 -41.77
CA PRO A 9 -5.82 25.68 -40.59
C PRO A 9 -5.99 24.24 -40.05
N LYS A 10 -5.99 24.09 -38.71
CA LYS A 10 -6.24 22.82 -38.00
C LYS A 10 -7.73 22.57 -37.77
N VAL A 11 -8.20 21.39 -38.17
CA VAL A 11 -9.57 20.86 -37.97
C VAL A 11 -9.78 20.33 -36.55
N ARG A 12 -10.92 20.67 -35.94
CA ARG A 12 -11.39 20.23 -34.61
C ARG A 12 -12.00 18.82 -34.68
N LYS A 13 -11.63 17.93 -33.74
CA LYS A 13 -12.29 16.64 -33.47
C LYS A 13 -13.58 16.85 -32.63
N PRO A 14 -14.70 16.18 -32.94
CA PRO A 14 -15.93 16.28 -32.15
C PRO A 14 -15.95 15.35 -30.93
N LYS A 15 -16.76 15.78 -29.96
CA LYS A 15 -16.99 15.26 -28.60
C LYS A 15 -18.07 14.17 -28.61
N ALA A 16 -17.80 13.01 -28.00
CA ALA A 16 -18.79 11.95 -27.78
C ALA A 16 -19.78 12.36 -26.66
N PRO A 17 -21.10 12.10 -26.81
CA PRO A 17 -22.07 12.28 -25.74
C PRO A 17 -22.28 11.01 -24.91
N ALA A 18 -22.64 11.22 -23.64
CA ALA A 18 -23.03 10.21 -22.67
C ALA A 18 -24.48 9.74 -22.92
N ALA A 19 -24.78 8.49 -22.55
CA ALA A 19 -26.13 7.99 -22.33
C ALA A 19 -26.13 6.84 -21.30
N ASP A 20 -26.77 7.09 -20.16
CA ASP A 20 -27.34 6.10 -19.24
C ASP A 20 -28.72 5.67 -19.77
N ALA A 21 -29.04 4.37 -19.76
CA ALA A 21 -30.40 3.82 -19.51
C ALA A 21 -30.48 2.28 -19.66
N ALA A 22 -30.95 1.64 -18.58
CA ALA A 22 -31.95 0.55 -18.49
C ALA A 22 -31.80 -0.79 -19.26
N ALA A 23 -31.88 -1.89 -18.49
CA ALA A 23 -32.30 -3.26 -18.87
C ALA A 23 -33.85 -3.32 -19.14
N PRO A 24 -34.54 -4.44 -19.51
CA PRO A 24 -34.14 -5.88 -19.56
C PRO A 24 -34.77 -6.79 -20.68
N ALA A 25 -34.39 -8.08 -20.65
CA ALA A 25 -35.15 -9.34 -20.91
C ALA A 25 -35.60 -9.83 -22.32
N ALA A 26 -35.48 -11.17 -22.47
CA ALA A 26 -36.15 -12.14 -23.37
C ALA A 26 -35.74 -12.11 -24.87
N ASP A 27 -35.63 -13.20 -25.64
CA ASP A 27 -36.20 -14.54 -25.55
C ASP A 27 -35.38 -15.54 -26.42
N ALA A 28 -35.71 -16.83 -26.30
CA ALA A 28 -34.97 -18.00 -26.76
C ALA A 28 -35.00 -18.29 -28.28
N ALA A 29 -33.98 -19.03 -28.76
CA ALA A 29 -34.12 -20.24 -29.60
C ALA A 29 -32.76 -20.73 -30.13
N ALA A 30 -32.35 -21.92 -29.72
CA ALA A 30 -31.46 -22.80 -30.51
C ALA A 30 -32.36 -23.62 -31.48
N PRO A 31 -31.88 -24.29 -32.56
CA PRO A 31 -30.89 -25.39 -32.44
C PRO A 31 -30.02 -25.77 -33.69
N VAL A 32 -28.98 -26.60 -33.41
CA VAL A 32 -28.32 -27.69 -34.22
C VAL A 32 -27.62 -27.33 -35.57
N VAL A 33 -26.48 -27.88 -36.04
CA VAL A 33 -25.92 -29.26 -36.09
C VAL A 33 -24.38 -29.23 -36.44
N ALA A 34 -23.57 -29.99 -35.67
CA ALA A 34 -22.36 -30.82 -35.98
C ALA A 34 -21.07 -30.30 -36.71
N PRO A 35 -19.90 -31.00 -36.54
CA PRO A 35 -18.54 -30.44 -36.46
C PRO A 35 -17.62 -30.76 -37.66
N VAL A 36 -16.50 -30.03 -37.81
CA VAL A 36 -15.31 -30.47 -38.59
C VAL A 36 -14.02 -29.95 -37.93
N GLU A 37 -13.10 -30.88 -37.65
CA GLU A 37 -11.74 -30.68 -37.15
C GLU A 37 -10.85 -29.87 -38.11
N ALA A 38 -9.97 -29.03 -37.55
CA ALA A 38 -8.67 -28.74 -38.16
C ALA A 38 -7.66 -28.35 -37.07
N ALA A 39 -6.54 -29.08 -37.05
CA ALA A 39 -5.45 -29.01 -36.09
C ALA A 39 -4.70 -27.66 -36.08
N ALA A 40 -4.33 -27.18 -34.88
CA ALA A 40 -3.30 -26.16 -34.67
C ALA A 40 -2.55 -26.44 -33.35
N PRO A 41 -1.23 -26.17 -33.30
CA PRO A 41 -0.27 -26.90 -32.47
C PRO A 41 -0.28 -26.53 -30.98
N GLU A 42 0.10 -27.53 -30.16
CA GLU A 42 0.19 -27.52 -28.70
C GLU A 42 0.91 -26.28 -28.15
N ARG A 43 0.15 -25.40 -27.48
CA ARG A 43 0.72 -24.49 -26.49
C ARG A 43 1.15 -25.35 -25.31
N LYS A 44 2.46 -25.46 -25.09
CA LYS A 44 2.99 -25.88 -23.78
C LYS A 44 2.33 -25.03 -22.72
N GLU A 45 1.44 -25.65 -21.95
CA GLU A 45 0.80 -25.02 -20.81
C GLU A 45 1.90 -24.68 -19.81
N ILE A 46 2.26 -23.40 -19.72
CA ILE A 46 3.04 -22.87 -18.61
C ILE A 46 2.12 -23.01 -17.40
N THR A 47 2.30 -24.09 -16.65
CA THR A 47 1.47 -24.42 -15.51
C THR A 47 1.62 -23.33 -14.46
N ALA A 48 0.50 -22.96 -13.81
CA ALA A 48 0.41 -21.91 -12.78
C ALA A 48 1.40 -22.07 -11.61
N LYS A 49 2.06 -23.22 -11.52
CA LYS A 49 3.11 -23.54 -10.55
C LYS A 49 4.44 -22.85 -10.84
N GLU A 50 4.78 -22.57 -12.11
CA GLU A 50 6.01 -21.87 -12.47
C GLU A 50 5.91 -20.34 -12.29
N LEU A 51 4.72 -19.76 -12.45
CA LEU A 51 4.48 -18.32 -12.20
C LEU A 51 4.33 -17.97 -10.71
N LEU A 52 3.92 -18.94 -9.89
CA LEU A 52 3.77 -18.75 -8.43
C LEU A 52 4.97 -19.29 -7.64
N GLY A 53 5.96 -19.87 -8.33
CA GLY A 53 7.22 -20.36 -7.79
C GLY A 53 8.32 -19.29 -7.74
N GLU A 54 7.98 -18.01 -7.91
CA GLU A 54 8.83 -16.95 -7.37
C GLU A 54 8.69 -17.02 -5.85
N ASP A 55 9.51 -17.87 -5.24
CA ASP A 55 9.85 -17.80 -3.84
C ASP A 55 9.97 -16.32 -3.47
N ILE A 56 9.12 -15.86 -2.55
CA ILE A 56 9.35 -14.62 -1.83
C ILE A 56 10.70 -14.85 -1.17
N GLY A 57 11.77 -14.46 -1.88
CA GLY A 57 13.12 -14.87 -1.56
C GLY A 57 13.35 -14.61 -0.09
N GLU A 58 13.86 -15.63 0.61
CA GLU A 58 14.15 -15.54 2.03
C GLU A 58 14.74 -14.17 2.30
N ILE A 59 14.04 -13.37 3.11
CA ILE A 59 14.50 -12.03 3.47
C ILE A 59 15.82 -12.26 4.21
N LYS A 60 16.94 -12.12 3.50
CA LYS A 60 18.27 -12.39 4.04
C LYS A 60 18.61 -11.25 4.98
N VAL A 61 18.14 -11.35 6.21
CA VAL A 61 18.36 -10.38 7.28
C VAL A 61 19.86 -10.39 7.62
N ARG A 62 20.60 -9.42 7.07
CA ARG A 62 21.98 -9.18 7.47
C ARG A 62 21.96 -8.53 8.85
N ARG A 63 22.54 -9.21 9.85
CA ARG A 63 22.65 -8.64 11.21
C ARG A 63 23.49 -7.37 11.19
N ALA A 64 22.98 -6.33 11.83
CA ALA A 64 23.70 -5.07 11.97
C ALA A 64 24.90 -5.23 12.93
N LYS A 65 26.01 -4.56 12.61
CA LYS A 65 27.21 -4.49 13.47
C LYS A 65 26.84 -3.70 14.73
N GLY A 66 26.94 -4.32 15.91
CA GLY A 66 26.43 -3.75 17.18
C GLY A 66 24.95 -4.04 17.46
N SER A 67 24.42 -5.16 16.97
CA SER A 67 23.06 -5.61 17.26
C SER A 67 22.86 -5.88 18.75
N LYS A 68 21.73 -5.40 19.28
CA LYS A 68 21.33 -5.56 20.70
C LYS A 68 20.49 -6.82 20.94
N ASN A 69 20.25 -7.64 19.90
CA ASN A 69 19.51 -8.90 19.93
C ASN A 69 18.17 -8.83 20.68
N ILE A 70 17.34 -7.84 20.35
CA ILE A 70 16.01 -7.70 20.96
C ILE A 70 15.03 -8.62 20.23
N THR A 71 14.43 -9.56 20.94
CA THR A 71 13.47 -10.54 20.37
C THR A 71 12.04 -10.01 20.32
N VAL A 72 11.61 -9.29 21.37
CA VAL A 72 10.26 -8.75 21.54
C VAL A 72 10.29 -7.22 21.55
N GLY A 73 9.45 -6.61 20.74
CA GLY A 73 9.34 -5.16 20.61
C GLY A 73 7.92 -4.63 20.58
N ILE A 74 7.82 -3.31 20.64
CA ILE A 74 6.57 -2.56 20.48
C ILE A 74 6.68 -1.71 19.23
N CYS A 75 5.70 -1.81 18.33
CA CYS A 75 5.61 -0.95 17.16
C CYS A 75 4.55 0.13 17.40
N HIS A 76 5.02 1.37 17.50
CA HIS A 76 4.18 2.55 17.60
C HIS A 76 3.89 3.09 16.19
N ILE A 77 2.62 3.05 15.80
CA ILE A 77 2.14 3.58 14.53
C ILE A 77 1.33 4.84 14.82
N LEU A 78 1.82 5.98 14.35
CA LEU A 78 1.11 7.25 14.43
C LEU A 78 0.51 7.56 13.06
N ALA A 79 -0.78 7.28 12.92
CA ALA A 79 -1.58 7.49 11.71
C ALA A 79 -2.38 8.79 11.80
N THR A 80 -1.79 9.89 11.32
CA THR A 80 -2.52 11.16 11.12
C THR A 80 -3.08 11.25 9.71
N PHE A 81 -3.95 12.22 9.47
CA PHE A 81 -4.51 12.50 8.14
C PHE A 81 -3.46 12.95 7.10
N ASN A 82 -2.30 13.47 7.52
CA ASN A 82 -1.32 14.09 6.62
C ASN A 82 0.01 13.34 6.56
N ASN A 83 0.23 12.37 7.46
CA ASN A 83 1.49 11.65 7.59
C ASN A 83 1.29 10.38 8.43
N THR A 84 2.11 9.37 8.13
CA THR A 84 2.26 8.15 8.88
C THR A 84 3.69 8.08 9.41
N LYS A 85 3.83 7.87 10.71
CA LYS A 85 5.12 7.68 11.37
C LYS A 85 5.11 6.32 12.06
N VAL A 86 6.19 5.58 11.91
CA VAL A 86 6.37 4.25 12.48
C VAL A 86 7.62 4.30 13.34
N THR A 87 7.52 3.81 14.57
CA THR A 87 8.64 3.77 15.50
C THR A 87 8.60 2.42 16.20
N ILE A 88 9.69 1.67 16.07
CA ILE A 88 9.83 0.35 16.68
C ILE A 88 10.77 0.51 17.87
N THR A 89 10.30 0.06 19.03
CA THR A 89 10.99 0.18 20.30
C THR A 89 11.13 -1.18 20.98
N ASP A 90 12.05 -1.25 21.93
CA ASP A 90 12.14 -2.34 22.89
C ASP A 90 10.96 -2.27 23.89
N ALA A 91 10.79 -3.31 24.70
CA ALA A 91 9.85 -3.29 25.82
C ALA A 91 10.13 -2.17 26.84
N SER A 92 11.40 -1.78 27.00
CA SER A 92 11.83 -0.65 27.86
C SER A 92 11.63 0.73 27.23
N GLY A 93 11.14 0.82 25.99
CA GLY A 93 10.87 2.08 25.30
C GLY A 93 12.06 2.69 24.54
N ASN A 94 13.21 2.01 24.48
CA ASN A 94 14.34 2.44 23.65
C ASN A 94 14.00 2.27 22.16
N VAL A 95 14.26 3.31 21.35
CA VAL A 95 13.99 3.25 19.90
C VAL A 95 15.07 2.45 19.19
N ILE A 96 14.66 1.44 18.44
CA ILE A 96 15.54 0.64 17.57
C ILE A 96 15.59 1.27 16.19
N SER A 97 14.41 1.48 15.60
CA SER A 97 14.25 2.04 14.26
C SER A 97 13.03 2.94 14.20
N TRP A 98 13.07 3.92 13.30
CA TRP A 98 11.95 4.79 13.04
C TRP A 98 11.93 5.20 11.58
N GLY A 99 10.72 5.46 11.08
CA GLY A 99 10.47 5.89 9.71
C GLY A 99 9.26 6.81 9.65
N SER A 100 9.21 7.63 8.61
CA SER A 100 8.02 8.43 8.31
C SER A 100 7.87 8.61 6.81
N ALA A 101 6.66 8.88 6.33
CA ALA A 101 6.44 9.08 4.89
C ALA A 101 7.33 10.20 4.32
N GLY A 102 7.61 11.25 5.11
CA GLY A 102 8.53 12.32 4.73
C GLY A 102 9.99 11.88 4.58
N ARG A 103 10.46 10.91 5.38
CA ARG A 103 11.82 10.34 5.28
C ARG A 103 11.99 9.51 4.01
N HIS A 104 10.92 8.85 3.57
CA HIS A 104 10.86 8.07 2.33
C HIS A 104 10.55 8.90 1.08
N GLN A 105 10.91 10.18 1.09
CA GLN A 105 10.77 11.10 -0.03
C GLN A 105 9.33 11.31 -0.55
N PHE A 106 8.29 10.84 0.16
CA PHE A 106 6.92 11.24 -0.16
C PHE A 106 6.73 12.72 0.20
N ARG A 107 6.12 13.47 -0.72
CA ARG A 107 5.90 14.92 -0.62
C ARG A 107 4.42 15.25 -0.83
N GLY A 108 4.00 16.40 -0.29
CA GLY A 108 2.62 16.89 -0.41
C GLY A 108 1.58 15.91 0.14
N SER A 109 0.46 15.78 -0.57
CA SER A 109 -0.65 14.88 -0.25
C SER A 109 -0.30 13.39 -0.32
N ARG A 110 0.77 13.01 -1.04
CA ARG A 110 1.16 11.59 -1.17
C ARG A 110 1.64 10.99 0.16
N LYS A 111 2.01 11.83 1.13
CA LYS A 111 2.46 11.40 2.47
C LYS A 111 1.37 10.71 3.30
N SER A 112 0.09 11.00 3.04
CA SER A 112 -1.00 10.40 3.79
C SER A 112 -1.44 9.05 3.26
N THR A 113 -1.02 8.68 2.04
CA THR A 113 -1.51 7.48 1.34
C THR A 113 -1.20 6.17 2.06
N ALA A 114 -2.06 5.16 1.85
CA ALA A 114 -1.87 3.79 2.32
C ALA A 114 -0.55 3.17 1.81
N TYR A 115 -0.19 3.44 0.54
CA TYR A 115 1.05 2.97 -0.05
C TYR A 115 2.29 3.54 0.65
N ALA A 116 2.27 4.84 0.97
CA ALA A 116 3.37 5.45 1.73
C ALA A 116 3.52 4.78 3.10
N ALA A 117 2.42 4.45 3.78
CA ALA A 117 2.47 3.73 5.07
C ALA A 117 3.13 2.35 4.94
N GLN A 118 2.82 1.60 3.89
CA GLN A 118 3.41 0.28 3.64
C GLN A 118 4.93 0.39 3.47
N VAL A 119 5.40 1.28 2.60
CA VAL A 119 6.83 1.47 2.33
C VAL A 119 7.59 1.89 3.60
N VAL A 120 7.02 2.80 4.40
CA VAL A 120 7.61 3.25 5.67
C VAL A 120 7.71 2.11 6.68
N CYS A 121 6.64 1.31 6.83
CA CYS A 121 6.65 0.12 7.69
C CYS A 121 7.69 -0.90 7.24
N GLN A 122 7.80 -1.13 5.92
CA GLN A 122 8.75 -2.06 5.34
C GLN A 122 10.19 -1.71 5.70
N GLU A 123 10.58 -0.46 5.53
CA GLU A 123 11.94 -0.06 5.87
C GLU A 123 12.22 -0.12 7.37
N ALA A 124 11.30 0.41 8.19
CA ALA A 124 11.48 0.42 9.64
C ALA A 124 11.60 -1.01 10.20
N ALA A 125 10.79 -1.93 9.69
CA ALA A 125 10.82 -3.34 10.06
C ALA A 125 12.08 -4.05 9.56
N LYS A 126 12.58 -3.79 8.35
CA LYS A 126 13.85 -4.36 7.87
C LYS A 126 15.03 -3.97 8.78
N LEU A 127 15.10 -2.70 9.18
CA LEU A 127 16.09 -2.22 10.13
C LEU A 127 15.94 -2.92 11.49
N ALA A 128 14.70 -3.04 11.99
CA ALA A 128 14.41 -3.73 13.24
C ALA A 128 14.77 -5.23 13.22
N MET A 129 14.48 -5.94 12.12
CA MET A 129 14.83 -7.35 11.94
C MET A 129 16.36 -7.54 11.96
N ALA A 130 17.14 -6.59 11.42
CA ALA A 130 18.59 -6.62 11.49
C ALA A 130 19.15 -6.57 12.93
N HIS A 131 18.34 -6.09 13.89
CA HIS A 131 18.64 -6.07 15.33
C HIS A 131 18.08 -7.28 16.09
N GLY A 132 17.41 -8.22 15.42
CA GLY A 132 16.95 -9.49 15.98
C GLY A 132 15.46 -9.57 16.35
N LEU A 133 14.66 -8.57 15.99
CA LEU A 133 13.22 -8.54 16.31
C LEU A 133 12.45 -9.63 15.55
N LYS A 134 11.58 -10.32 16.29
CA LYS A 134 10.70 -11.39 15.78
C LYS A 134 9.25 -11.11 16.11
N ASP A 135 8.98 -10.77 17.37
CA ASP A 135 7.63 -10.56 17.88
C ASP A 135 7.38 -9.09 18.18
N VAL A 136 6.20 -8.59 17.79
CA VAL A 136 5.85 -7.18 17.89
C VAL A 136 4.43 -7.01 18.44
N SER A 137 4.31 -6.21 19.51
CA SER A 137 3.02 -5.65 19.95
C SER A 137 2.79 -4.32 19.23
N VAL A 138 1.67 -4.18 18.54
CA VAL A 138 1.36 -2.99 17.74
C VAL A 138 0.48 -2.04 18.54
N ARG A 139 0.93 -0.80 18.71
CA ARG A 139 0.16 0.30 19.30
C ARG A 139 -0.13 1.34 18.22
N VAL A 140 -1.39 1.47 17.84
CA VAL A 140 -1.83 2.43 16.84
C VAL A 140 -2.35 3.68 17.51
N LYS A 141 -2.06 4.84 16.93
CA LYS A 141 -2.57 6.13 17.36
C LYS A 141 -3.10 6.92 16.17
N GLY A 142 -4.39 7.24 16.21
CA GLY A 142 -5.07 8.09 15.25
C GLY A 142 -5.85 7.32 14.16
N PRO A 143 -6.77 8.02 13.47
CA PRO A 143 -7.68 7.44 12.47
C PRO A 143 -7.17 7.51 11.02
N GLY A 144 -5.90 7.90 10.79
CA GLY A 144 -5.39 8.13 9.43
C GLY A 144 -5.42 6.88 8.53
N MET A 145 -5.51 7.08 7.21
CA MET A 145 -5.68 5.99 6.23
C MET A 145 -4.53 4.96 6.20
N GLY A 146 -3.36 5.31 6.73
CA GLY A 146 -2.23 4.38 6.82
C GLY A 146 -2.28 3.40 7.99
N ARG A 147 -3.33 3.42 8.81
CA ARG A 147 -3.51 2.55 9.99
C ARG A 147 -3.43 1.06 9.65
N ASP A 148 -4.38 0.56 8.87
CA ASP A 148 -4.47 -0.88 8.57
C ASP A 148 -3.38 -1.32 7.60
N SER A 149 -2.99 -0.44 6.68
CA SER A 149 -1.92 -0.70 5.71
C SER A 149 -0.58 -0.93 6.38
N ALA A 150 -0.29 -0.21 7.48
CA ALA A 150 0.91 -0.39 8.26
C ALA A 150 0.94 -1.74 8.98
N ILE A 151 -0.17 -2.15 9.61
CA ILE A 151 -0.27 -3.45 10.30
C ILE A 151 -0.06 -4.60 9.33
N ARG A 152 -0.76 -4.56 8.17
CA ARG A 152 -0.61 -5.58 7.12
C ARG A 152 0.84 -5.64 6.60
N ALA A 153 1.50 -4.50 6.43
CA ALA A 153 2.88 -4.48 5.97
C ALA A 153 3.85 -5.18 6.94
N LEU A 154 3.64 -5.04 8.26
CA LEU A 154 4.45 -5.74 9.28
C LEU A 154 4.31 -7.26 9.17
N GLN A 155 3.08 -7.75 8.96
CA GLN A 155 2.81 -9.18 8.79
C GLN A 155 3.46 -9.74 7.52
N VAL A 156 3.38 -9.01 6.40
CA VAL A 156 3.97 -9.43 5.11
C VAL A 156 5.50 -9.57 5.20
N LEU A 157 6.16 -8.82 6.09
CA LEU A 157 7.62 -8.89 6.28
C LEU A 157 8.08 -10.04 7.17
N GLY A 158 7.15 -10.80 7.76
CA GLY A 158 7.47 -11.92 8.64
C GLY A 158 7.69 -11.56 10.12
N LEU A 159 7.21 -10.39 10.57
CA LEU A 159 7.12 -10.09 12.01
C LEU A 159 5.83 -10.66 12.58
N ASN A 160 5.93 -11.37 13.70
CA ASN A 160 4.77 -11.92 14.39
C ASN A 160 4.07 -10.82 15.18
N VAL A 161 2.83 -10.49 14.79
CA VAL A 161 2.02 -9.50 15.51
C VAL A 161 1.29 -10.20 16.67
N THR A 162 1.68 -9.91 17.91
CA THR A 162 1.11 -10.55 19.11
C THR A 162 -0.19 -9.90 19.58
N SER A 163 -0.26 -8.57 19.51
CA SER A 163 -1.40 -7.78 19.96
C SER A 163 -1.53 -6.51 19.14
N ILE A 164 -2.77 -6.06 18.94
CA ILE A 164 -3.10 -4.80 18.29
C ILE A 164 -3.89 -3.97 19.30
N LEU A 165 -3.30 -2.87 19.76
CA LEU A 165 -3.89 -1.95 20.72
C LEU A 165 -4.12 -0.60 20.07
N ASP A 166 -5.34 -0.07 20.20
CA ASP A 166 -5.62 1.32 19.85
C ASP A 166 -5.34 2.22 21.05
N THR A 167 -4.41 3.16 20.86
CA THR A 167 -3.98 4.17 21.84
C THR A 167 -4.38 5.58 21.40
N THR A 168 -5.41 5.70 20.55
CA THR A 168 -5.95 7.00 20.12
C THR A 168 -6.51 7.75 21.33
N PRO A 169 -5.97 8.94 21.66
CA PRO A 169 -6.39 9.68 22.84
C PRO A 169 -7.80 10.27 22.62
N ILE A 170 -8.74 9.90 23.47
CA ILE A 170 -10.09 10.47 23.52
C ILE A 170 -10.12 11.45 24.70
N PRO A 171 -10.21 12.77 24.47
CA PRO A 171 -10.25 13.75 25.56
C PRO A 171 -11.63 13.80 26.23
N HIS A 172 -11.67 13.80 27.56
CA HIS A 172 -12.90 14.01 28.34
C HIS A 172 -13.18 15.51 28.49
N ASN A 173 -13.74 16.15 27.46
CA ASN A 173 -14.09 17.58 27.44
C ASN A 173 -12.96 18.51 27.93
N GLY A 174 -11.71 18.23 27.52
CA GLY A 174 -10.53 19.01 27.87
C GLY A 174 -10.41 20.32 27.07
N CYS A 175 -9.34 20.48 26.30
CA CYS A 175 -9.13 21.70 25.51
C CYS A 175 -10.19 21.86 24.41
N ARG A 176 -10.66 23.11 24.20
CA ARG A 176 -11.58 23.45 23.11
C ARG A 176 -10.95 23.13 21.74
N PRO A 177 -11.61 22.32 20.89
CA PRO A 177 -11.13 22.06 19.54
C PRO A 177 -11.02 23.34 18.69
N PRO A 178 -10.09 23.40 17.72
CA PRO A 178 -10.01 24.52 16.79
C PRO A 178 -11.34 24.77 16.08
N LYS A 179 -11.63 26.05 15.80
CA LYS A 179 -12.85 26.45 15.09
C LYS A 179 -12.97 25.68 13.76
N ARG A 180 -14.17 25.16 13.47
CA ARG A 180 -14.47 24.45 12.22
C ARG A 180 -14.04 25.30 11.01
N ARG A 181 -13.25 24.68 10.13
CA ARG A 181 -12.73 25.32 8.91
C ARG A 181 -13.86 25.51 7.89
N ARG A 182 -13.82 26.59 7.11
CA ARG A 182 -14.86 27.02 6.14
C ARG A 182 -14.46 26.81 4.66
N VAL A 183 -13.60 25.83 4.39
CA VAL A 183 -13.18 25.50 3.01
C VAL A 183 -14.28 24.72 2.30
#